data_AF-A0A0B4X9Q5-F1
#
_entry.id   AF-A0A0B4X9Q5-F1
#
_cell.length_a   1.000
_cell.length_b   1.000
_cell.length_c   1.000
_cell.angle_alpha   90.00
_cell.angle_beta   90.00
_cell.angle_gamma   90.00
#
_symmetry.space_group_name_H-M   'P 1'
#
loop_
_entity.id
_entity.type
_entity.pdbx_description
1 polymer ?
#
loop_
_entity_poly.entity_id
_entity_poly.type
_entity_poly.pdbx_seq_one_letter_code
_entity_poly.pdbx_strand_id
1 'polypeptide(L)'
;MSQELRSLKFIDPRQWIPELTGSEVLDNMPMETTAHQAVQTIVAEYNRISASLAETPEDHRPRFRRIDDRTFDTMDWHISFLMGTGFSQKQWRSVIRGHAVTGDIIAPIRKLSEATGPAAQSDCRSGR
;
A
#
# COMPACT_ATOMS: atom_id res chain seq x y z
N MET A 1 -16.01 1.95 -5.59
CA MET A 1 -14.59 1.56 -5.60
C MET A 1 -14.30 0.52 -6.69
N SER A 2 -15.09 -0.56 -6.83
CA SER A 2 -14.81 -1.65 -7.78
C SER A 2 -14.59 -1.26 -9.26
N GLN A 3 -15.35 -0.32 -9.85
CA GLN A 3 -15.12 0.06 -11.26
C GLN A 3 -13.82 0.85 -11.48
N GLU A 4 -13.45 1.73 -10.56
CA GLU A 4 -12.21 2.53 -10.66
C GLU A 4 -10.96 1.64 -10.57
N LEU A 5 -11.00 0.55 -9.80
CA LEU A 5 -9.86 -0.35 -9.65
C LEU A 5 -9.63 -1.23 -10.88
N ARG A 6 -10.70 -1.56 -11.63
CA ARG A 6 -10.62 -2.40 -12.84
C ARG A 6 -9.91 -1.72 -14.01
N SER A 7 -9.87 -0.38 -14.05
CA SER A 7 -9.22 0.39 -15.11
C SER A 7 -7.77 0.79 -14.80
N LEU A 8 -7.29 0.48 -13.58
CA LEU A 8 -5.92 0.79 -13.18
C LEU A 8 -4.92 -0.08 -13.94
N LYS A 9 -3.83 0.55 -14.38
CA LYS A 9 -2.65 -0.17 -14.84
C LYS A 9 -1.76 -0.42 -13.63
N PHE A 10 -1.56 -1.69 -13.31
CA PHE A 10 -0.61 -2.08 -12.27
C PHE A 10 0.82 -1.76 -12.72
N ILE A 11 1.62 -1.29 -11.77
CA ILE A 11 3.01 -0.85 -11.98
C ILE A 11 3.89 -2.09 -12.20
N ASP A 12 4.83 -2.06 -13.15
CA ASP A 12 5.77 -3.16 -13.32
C ASP A 12 6.62 -3.28 -12.04
N PRO A 13 6.69 -4.46 -11.38
CA PRO A 13 7.52 -4.67 -10.20
C PRO A 13 8.97 -4.22 -10.34
N ARG A 14 9.54 -4.28 -11.54
CA ARG A 14 10.90 -3.77 -11.82
C ARG A 14 11.08 -2.28 -11.53
N GLN A 15 9.98 -1.52 -11.48
CA GLN A 15 10.02 -0.07 -11.21
C GLN A 15 10.06 0.27 -9.72
N TRP A 16 9.68 -0.65 -8.82
CA TRP A 16 9.58 -0.36 -7.39
C TRP A 16 10.32 -1.36 -6.49
N ILE A 17 10.66 -2.57 -6.94
CA ILE A 17 11.49 -3.49 -6.14
C ILE A 17 12.86 -2.87 -5.79
N PRO A 18 13.56 -2.13 -6.69
CA PRO A 18 14.83 -1.49 -6.32
C PRO A 18 14.72 -0.54 -5.11
N GLU A 19 13.56 0.10 -4.91
CA GLU A 19 13.29 0.96 -3.74
C GLU A 19 13.18 0.15 -2.44
N LEU A 20 12.84 -1.15 -2.53
CA LEU A 20 12.73 -2.06 -1.39
C LEU A 20 14.07 -2.73 -1.06
N THR A 21 14.83 -3.14 -2.09
CA THR A 21 16.02 -3.99 -1.93
C THR A 21 17.34 -3.21 -2.03
N GLY A 22 17.32 -2.00 -2.58
CA GLY A 22 18.50 -1.30 -3.09
C GLY A 22 18.84 -1.76 -4.51
N SER A 23 19.17 -0.82 -5.40
CA SER A 23 19.40 -1.09 -6.82
C SER A 23 20.56 -2.07 -7.08
N GLU A 24 21.67 -1.94 -6.34
CA GLU A 24 22.83 -2.84 -6.49
C GLU A 24 22.56 -4.28 -6.05
N VAL A 25 21.57 -4.47 -5.18
CA VAL A 25 21.26 -5.75 -4.54
C VAL A 25 20.46 -6.65 -5.47
N LEU A 26 19.61 -6.08 -6.34
CA LEU A 26 18.77 -6.84 -7.27
C LEU A 26 19.57 -7.47 -8.42
N ASP A 27 20.46 -6.69 -9.04
CA ASP A 27 21.24 -7.12 -10.22
C ASP A 27 22.28 -8.19 -9.88
N ASN A 28 22.73 -8.21 -8.62
CA ASN A 28 23.77 -9.13 -8.14
C ASN A 28 23.24 -10.21 -7.19
N MET A 29 21.91 -10.33 -7.02
CA MET A 29 21.34 -11.28 -6.06
C MET A 29 21.48 -12.72 -6.57
N PRO A 30 22.18 -13.62 -5.87
CA PRO A 30 22.23 -15.02 -6.27
C PRO A 30 20.84 -15.66 -6.10
N MET A 31 20.41 -16.44 -7.10
CA MET A 31 19.06 -17.01 -7.18
C MET A 31 18.69 -17.96 -6.03
N GLU A 32 19.68 -18.49 -5.33
CA GLU A 32 19.49 -19.45 -4.22
C GLU A 32 19.52 -18.79 -2.83
N THR A 33 19.52 -17.46 -2.76
CA THR A 33 19.49 -16.75 -1.48
C THR A 33 18.07 -16.58 -0.95
N THR A 34 17.94 -16.52 0.39
CA THR A 34 16.68 -16.16 1.06
C THR A 34 16.15 -14.81 0.60
N ALA A 35 17.03 -13.85 0.29
CA ALA A 35 16.66 -12.55 -0.25
C ALA A 35 15.99 -12.69 -1.63
N HIS A 36 16.53 -13.54 -2.51
CA HIS A 36 15.95 -13.76 -3.83
C HIS A 36 14.57 -14.40 -3.72
N GLN A 37 14.43 -15.41 -2.86
CA GLN A 37 13.14 -16.03 -2.57
C GLN A 37 12.12 -15.04 -1.99
N ALA A 38 12.55 -14.14 -1.10
CA ALA A 38 11.69 -13.11 -0.55
C ALA A 38 11.18 -12.15 -1.63
N VAL A 39 12.05 -11.69 -2.54
CA VAL A 39 11.66 -10.84 -3.68
C VAL A 39 10.67 -11.58 -4.59
N GLN A 40 10.94 -12.82 -4.96
CA GLN A 40 10.03 -13.63 -5.79
C GLN A 40 8.66 -13.79 -5.12
N THR A 41 8.64 -14.02 -3.80
CA THR A 41 7.39 -14.15 -3.03
C THR A 41 6.59 -12.85 -3.05
N ILE A 42 7.25 -11.71 -2.87
CA ILE A 42 6.63 -10.39 -2.90
C ILE A 42 6.04 -10.10 -4.29
N VAL A 43 6.79 -10.39 -5.36
CA VAL A 43 6.33 -10.21 -6.75
C VAL A 43 5.14 -11.11 -7.08
N ALA A 44 5.19 -12.37 -6.65
CA ALA A 44 4.10 -13.31 -6.85
C ALA A 44 2.82 -12.85 -6.15
N GLU A 45 2.92 -12.37 -4.90
CA GLU A 45 1.77 -11.86 -4.14
C GLU A 45 1.23 -10.56 -4.75
N TYR A 46 2.10 -9.66 -5.22
CA TYR A 46 1.70 -8.46 -5.95
C TYR A 46 0.90 -8.81 -7.21
N ASN A 47 1.40 -9.75 -8.02
CA ASN A 47 0.71 -10.18 -9.24
C ASN A 47 -0.64 -10.83 -8.93
N ARG A 48 -0.71 -11.65 -7.87
CA ARG A 48 -1.95 -12.27 -7.41
C ARG A 48 -2.99 -11.23 -6.98
N ILE A 49 -2.57 -10.23 -6.20
CA ILE A 49 -3.44 -9.13 -5.77
C ILE A 49 -3.90 -8.31 -6.99
N SER A 50 -2.99 -8.00 -7.91
CA SER A 50 -3.29 -7.24 -9.13
C SER A 50 -4.33 -7.96 -9.99
N ALA A 51 -4.18 -9.27 -10.21
CA ALA A 51 -5.15 -10.08 -10.94
C ALA A 51 -6.52 -10.10 -10.24
N SER A 52 -6.54 -10.34 -8.92
CA SER A 52 -7.79 -10.30 -8.13
C SER A 52 -8.48 -8.95 -8.17
N LEU A 53 -7.73 -7.84 -8.14
CA LEU A 53 -8.31 -6.49 -8.23
C LEU A 53 -8.83 -6.17 -9.64
N ALA A 54 -8.24 -6.74 -10.69
CA ALA A 54 -8.72 -6.58 -12.07
C ALA A 54 -10.00 -7.39 -12.33
N GLU A 55 -10.04 -8.63 -11.84
CA GLU A 55 -11.11 -9.59 -12.15
C GLU A 55 -12.28 -9.50 -11.15
N THR A 56 -11.97 -9.46 -9.86
CA THR A 56 -12.94 -9.56 -8.74
C THR A 56 -12.61 -8.60 -7.59
N PRO A 57 -12.53 -7.28 -7.82
CA PRO A 57 -12.20 -6.29 -6.79
C PRO A 57 -13.15 -6.31 -5.59
N GLU A 58 -14.41 -6.69 -5.78
CA GLU A 58 -15.39 -6.87 -4.71
C GLU A 58 -15.03 -7.96 -3.70
N ASP A 59 -14.22 -8.95 -4.09
CA ASP A 59 -13.77 -10.06 -3.24
C ASP A 59 -12.46 -9.74 -2.52
N HIS A 60 -11.74 -8.72 -3.00
CA HIS A 60 -10.50 -8.31 -2.38
C HIS A 60 -10.74 -7.68 -1.00
N ARG A 61 -10.05 -8.20 0.01
CA ARG A 61 -10.02 -7.62 1.36
C ARG A 61 -8.57 -7.39 1.78
N PRO A 62 -8.22 -6.15 2.18
CA PRO A 62 -6.96 -5.87 2.85
C PRO A 62 -6.72 -6.82 4.02
N ARG A 63 -5.49 -7.30 4.15
CA ARG A 63 -5.05 -8.04 5.33
C ARG A 63 -4.43 -7.04 6.31
N PHE A 64 -4.98 -6.99 7.51
CA PHE A 64 -4.45 -6.17 8.59
C PHE A 64 -3.78 -7.07 9.64
N ARG A 65 -2.72 -6.56 10.27
CA ARG A 65 -2.09 -7.26 11.37
C ARG A 65 -3.02 -7.23 12.57
N ARG A 66 -3.35 -8.39 13.13
CA ARG A 66 -4.17 -8.47 14.34
C ARG A 66 -3.32 -8.09 15.57
N ILE A 67 -3.80 -7.16 16.38
CA ILE A 67 -3.17 -6.79 17.67
C ILE A 67 -3.77 -7.65 18.79
N ASP A 68 -5.10 -7.75 18.82
CA ASP A 68 -5.88 -8.57 19.75
C ASP A 68 -7.18 -9.06 19.10
N ASP A 69 -8.07 -9.69 19.85
CA ASP A 69 -9.32 -10.29 19.32
C ASP A 69 -10.31 -9.27 18.72
N ARG A 70 -10.13 -7.97 18.98
CA ARG A 70 -11.00 -6.90 18.49
C ARG A 70 -10.27 -5.79 17.75
N THR A 71 -8.94 -5.74 17.84
CA THR A 71 -8.14 -4.64 17.31
C THR A 71 -7.19 -5.12 16.21
N PHE A 72 -7.16 -4.35 15.12
CA PHE A 72 -6.26 -4.56 14.00
C PHE A 72 -5.38 -3.32 13.80
N ASP A 73 -4.09 -3.54 13.57
CA ASP A 73 -3.18 -2.53 13.10
C ASP A 73 -3.40 -2.29 11.61
N THR A 74 -3.81 -1.08 11.29
CA THR A 74 -4.05 -0.63 9.91
C THR A 74 -2.98 0.34 9.42
N MET A 75 -2.02 0.72 10.28
CA MET A 75 -1.02 1.76 10.00
C MET A 75 -0.22 1.46 8.75
N ASP A 76 0.46 0.31 8.74
CA ASP A 76 1.30 -0.11 7.63
C ASP A 76 0.50 -0.14 6.32
N TRP A 77 -0.77 -0.56 6.38
CA TRP A 77 -1.61 -0.65 5.19
C TRP A 77 -1.99 0.73 4.65
N HIS A 78 -2.53 1.62 5.48
CA HIS A 78 -3.03 2.91 4.98
C HIS A 78 -1.90 3.85 4.55
N ILE A 79 -0.76 3.83 5.26
CA ILE A 79 0.44 4.60 4.88
C ILE A 79 0.99 4.07 3.55
N SER A 80 1.20 2.75 3.44
CA SER A 80 1.75 2.15 2.22
C SER A 80 0.82 2.27 1.03
N PHE A 81 -0.50 2.23 1.24
CA PHE A 81 -1.47 2.48 0.17
C PHE A 81 -1.29 3.88 -0.42
N LEU A 82 -1.24 4.92 0.42
CA LEU A 82 -1.06 6.30 -0.05
C LEU A 82 0.30 6.50 -0.72
N MET A 83 1.38 5.98 -0.13
CA MET A 83 2.71 6.00 -0.76
C MET A 83 2.69 5.31 -2.13
N GLY A 84 2.02 4.15 -2.22
CA GLY A 84 1.85 3.37 -3.44
C GLY A 84 1.22 4.17 -4.59
N THR A 85 0.23 5.03 -4.28
CA THR A 85 -0.38 5.90 -5.30
C THR A 85 0.60 6.92 -5.90
N GLY A 86 1.67 7.25 -5.17
CA GLY A 86 2.76 8.12 -5.60
C GLY A 86 3.55 7.58 -6.80
N PHE A 87 3.66 6.25 -6.93
CA PHE A 87 4.39 5.63 -8.04
C PHE A 87 3.68 5.77 -9.40
N SER A 88 2.36 6.06 -9.42
CA SER A 88 1.61 6.25 -10.66
C SER A 88 0.52 7.33 -10.53
N GLN A 89 0.92 8.51 -10.05
CA GLN A 89 -0.01 9.62 -9.74
C GLN A 89 -1.00 9.96 -10.87
N LYS A 90 -0.57 9.84 -12.15
CA LYS A 90 -1.43 10.12 -13.30
C LYS A 90 -2.59 9.13 -13.39
N GLN A 91 -2.33 7.84 -13.18
CA GLN A 91 -3.34 6.78 -13.27
C GLN A 91 -4.26 6.78 -12.05
N TRP A 92 -3.73 7.13 -10.88
CA TRP A 92 -4.49 7.23 -9.64
C TRP A 92 -5.22 8.57 -9.47
N ARG A 93 -5.13 9.50 -10.42
CA ARG A 93 -5.62 10.88 -10.24
C ARG A 93 -7.11 10.96 -9.94
N SER A 94 -7.96 10.16 -10.58
CA SER A 94 -9.41 10.12 -10.31
C SER A 94 -9.71 9.60 -8.90
N VAL A 95 -8.96 8.59 -8.47
CA VAL A 95 -9.07 8.00 -7.13
C VAL A 95 -8.58 8.98 -6.06
N ILE A 96 -7.47 9.68 -6.31
CA ILE A 96 -6.85 10.61 -5.37
C ILE A 96 -7.64 11.92 -5.23
N ARG A 97 -8.06 12.51 -6.34
CA ARG A 97 -8.71 13.84 -6.35
C ARG A 97 -10.23 13.76 -6.23
N GLY A 98 -10.78 12.56 -6.15
CA GLY A 98 -12.20 12.31 -6.21
C GLY A 98 -12.70 12.21 -7.64
N HIS A 99 -13.69 11.34 -7.82
CA HIS A 99 -14.33 11.07 -9.09
C HIS A 99 -15.74 11.66 -9.09
N ALA A 100 -16.20 12.20 -10.23
CA ALA A 100 -17.44 12.97 -10.30
C ALA A 100 -18.69 12.16 -9.86
N VAL A 101 -18.68 10.85 -10.06
CA VAL A 101 -19.81 9.96 -9.73
C VAL A 101 -19.72 9.41 -8.31
N THR A 102 -18.51 9.08 -7.85
CA THR A 102 -18.29 8.34 -6.60
C THR A 102 -17.77 9.22 -5.46
N GLY A 103 -17.45 10.47 -5.75
CA GLY A 103 -16.86 11.40 -4.79
C GLY A 103 -15.43 11.01 -4.40
N ASP A 104 -15.02 11.50 -3.25
CA ASP A 104 -13.68 11.29 -2.71
C ASP A 104 -13.60 10.02 -1.86
N ILE A 105 -13.48 8.89 -2.55
CA ILE A 105 -13.57 7.56 -1.92
C ILE A 105 -12.39 7.23 -0.99
N ILE A 106 -11.27 7.96 -1.07
CA ILE A 106 -10.09 7.73 -0.23
C ILE A 106 -9.96 8.74 0.93
N ALA A 107 -10.88 9.69 1.07
CA ALA A 107 -10.86 10.65 2.17
C ALA A 107 -10.74 9.99 3.56
N PRO A 108 -11.44 8.87 3.86
CA PRO A 108 -11.26 8.17 5.14
C PRO A 108 -9.83 7.65 5.35
N ILE A 109 -9.16 7.17 4.28
CA ILE A 109 -7.79 6.66 4.34
C ILE A 109 -6.81 7.80 4.64
N ARG A 110 -6.95 8.96 3.98
CA ARG A 110 -6.12 10.13 4.28
C ARG A 110 -6.29 10.62 5.71
N LYS A 111 -7.52 10.65 6.22
CA LYS A 111 -7.80 11.03 7.61
C LYS A 111 -7.12 10.09 8.62
N LEU A 112 -7.05 8.78 8.32
CA LEU A 112 -6.32 7.82 9.15
C LEU A 112 -4.81 8.11 9.17
N SER A 113 -4.23 8.45 8.01
CA SER A 113 -2.81 8.82 7.93
C SER A 113 -2.46 10.09 8.69
N GLU A 114 -3.33 11.11 8.63
CA GLU A 114 -3.16 12.37 9.37
C GLU A 114 -3.23 12.16 10.88
N ALA A 115 -4.17 11.32 11.34
CA ALA A 115 -4.31 10.96 12.75
C ALA A 115 -3.13 10.13 13.29
N THR A 116 -2.38 9.48 12.39
CA THR A 116 -1.20 8.66 12.72
C THR A 116 0.11 9.44 12.62
N GLY A 117 0.06 10.75 12.29
CA GLY A 117 1.19 11.67 12.46
C GLY A 117 1.70 11.65 13.90
N PRO A 118 2.95 12.11 14.16
CA PRO A 118 3.59 11.93 15.45
C PRO A 118 2.64 12.43 16.54
N ALA A 119 2.13 11.49 17.34
CA ALA A 119 1.38 11.82 18.53
C ALA A 119 2.17 12.90 19.26
N ALA A 120 1.50 14.03 19.50
CA ALA A 120 2.00 15.15 20.26
C ALA A 120 2.99 14.67 21.34
N GLN A 121 4.29 14.86 21.08
CA GLN A 121 5.31 14.93 22.14
C GLN A 121 5.06 16.23 22.91
N SER A 122 3.90 16.33 23.53
CA SER A 122 3.52 17.44 24.40
C SER A 122 2.30 17.01 25.19
N ASP A 123 2.50 16.00 26.04
CA ASP A 123 1.76 15.85 27.30
C ASP A 123 2.37 14.75 28.18
N CYS A 124 3.68 14.85 28.42
CA CYS A 124 4.37 14.07 29.45
C CYS A 124 5.63 14.84 29.91
N ARG A 125 5.49 16.10 30.35
CA ARG A 125 6.46 16.79 31.24
C ARG A 125 5.93 18.15 31.72
N SER A 126 4.91 18.12 32.56
CA SER A 126 4.76 19.13 33.61
C SER A 126 4.06 18.45 34.78
N GLY A 127 4.79 18.21 35.86
CA GLY A 127 4.27 17.50 37.01
C GLY A 127 5.30 16.77 37.87
N ARG A 128 6.40 17.44 38.23
CA ARG A 128 6.91 17.46 39.61
C ARG A 128 8.06 18.44 39.78
#